data_AF-A0A1J4V8D1-F1
#
_entry.id   AF-A0A1J4V8D1-F1
#
_cell.length_a   1.000
_cell.length_b   1.000
_cell.length_c   1.000
_cell.angle_alpha   90.00
_cell.angle_beta   90.00
_cell.angle_gamma   90.00
#
_symmetry.space_group_name_H-M   'P 1'
#
loop_
_entity.id
_entity.type
_entity.pdbx_description
1 polymer ?
#
loop_
_entity_poly.entity_id
_entity_poly.type
_entity_poly.pdbx_seq_one_letter_code
_entity_poly.pdbx_strand_id
1 'polypeptide(L)'
;DSLAAGTAGYILKANGSGNAPSWIATSSLAIAISDTTGVLTTDRGGTGLTGYATGDILYASTPTTLAKLPVGLSNQILLVSGGLPTWASTGPGTAHEILSAQHSDTVAASKSQGDFMVVKGSGSWERLVAGTGGQMIIMNDSDPTWTTYTGSSSIITVGTIVTGTWNSTPIGTAYGGLGQNVNPGTIGTILYANSGTTYATLAAGTAGTILKSNGTAAPSWIATSSLAIAISDTTGVLTTDRGGTGFSSYTTGDILFASGSALVKLPIGSGGQVLNVADGIPQWVTADVATSSHDLLSSTHLDASPSAVVRGSLITGQGSSAQWTRLGLGTSGQLLTSDGTDVIWQTYTGSTSIITLGTISTGTWQASTIGVQWGGTGAQSITGMVKGNGTGAMTGITSSQNYVAYWSDANTIAGEQYLSTTRGGLGANVTALGAGELLYSTATNAYDSLAAGTA
;
A
#
# COMPACT_ATOMS: atom_id res chain seq x y z
N ASP A 1 7.20 -39.21 186.33
CA ASP A 1 6.04 -39.21 185.42
C ASP A 1 6.25 -40.14 184.26
N SER A 2 5.32 -41.09 184.06
CA SER A 2 5.20 -41.91 182.84
C SER A 2 4.15 -41.30 181.92
N LEU A 3 4.49 -41.04 180.65
CA LEU A 3 3.54 -40.60 179.63
C LEU A 3 2.52 -41.70 179.34
N ALA A 4 1.24 -41.34 179.16
CA ALA A 4 0.19 -42.28 178.76
C ALA A 4 0.45 -42.88 177.36
N ALA A 5 -0.06 -44.09 177.12
CA ALA A 5 0.03 -44.77 175.84
C ALA A 5 -0.59 -43.92 174.71
N GLY A 6 0.08 -43.86 173.57
CA GLY A 6 -0.39 -43.13 172.39
C GLY A 6 -1.58 -43.81 171.70
N THR A 7 -2.41 -43.00 171.04
CA THR A 7 -3.54 -43.47 170.21
C THR A 7 -3.07 -43.75 168.78
N ALA A 8 -3.70 -44.71 168.08
CA ALA A 8 -3.39 -45.04 166.69
C ALA A 8 -3.44 -43.81 165.77
N GLY A 9 -2.51 -43.74 164.81
CA GLY A 9 -2.39 -42.60 163.89
C GLY A 9 -1.50 -41.47 164.40
N TYR A 10 -0.91 -41.60 165.59
CA TYR A 10 0.11 -40.70 166.11
C TYR A 10 1.45 -41.41 166.22
N ILE A 11 2.54 -40.66 166.05
CA ILE A 11 3.90 -41.12 166.32
C ILE A 11 4.50 -40.29 167.45
N LEU A 12 5.37 -40.89 168.26
CA LEU A 12 6.05 -40.16 169.32
C LEU A 12 7.13 -39.28 168.67
N LYS A 13 6.97 -37.96 168.78
CA LYS A 13 7.94 -36.99 168.31
C LYS A 13 8.86 -36.60 169.46
N ALA A 14 10.16 -36.72 169.23
CA ALA A 14 11.15 -36.11 170.10
C ALA A 14 11.11 -34.58 169.91
N ASN A 15 10.80 -33.84 170.97
CA ASN A 15 10.65 -32.37 170.93
C ASN A 15 11.96 -31.60 171.18
N GLY A 16 13.11 -32.28 171.07
CA GLY A 16 14.44 -31.70 171.31
C GLY A 16 14.91 -31.80 172.77
N SER A 17 16.21 -31.57 172.99
CA SER A 17 16.88 -31.74 174.29
C SER A 17 16.25 -30.89 175.40
N GLY A 18 15.89 -31.51 176.52
CA GLY A 18 15.28 -30.86 177.68
C GLY A 18 13.74 -30.86 177.70
N ASN A 19 13.08 -31.17 176.57
CA ASN A 19 11.62 -31.24 176.48
C ASN A 19 11.12 -32.69 176.49
N ALA A 20 10.02 -32.94 177.21
CA ALA A 20 9.35 -34.23 177.16
C ALA A 20 8.83 -34.52 175.73
N PRO A 21 8.99 -35.75 175.23
CA PRO A 21 8.44 -36.13 173.93
C PRO A 21 6.91 -36.08 173.94
N SER A 22 6.30 -35.78 172.79
CA SER A 22 4.84 -35.69 172.63
C SER A 22 4.36 -36.45 171.40
N TRP A 23 3.10 -36.87 171.41
CA TRP A 23 2.47 -37.54 170.29
C TRP A 23 2.09 -36.53 169.21
N ILE A 24 2.50 -36.74 167.96
CA ILE A 24 2.08 -35.95 166.78
C ILE A 24 1.27 -36.83 165.82
N ALA A 25 0.21 -36.28 165.24
CA ALA A 25 -0.59 -37.00 164.25
C ALA A 25 0.23 -37.25 162.98
N THR A 26 0.21 -38.47 162.47
CA THR A 26 0.83 -38.82 161.17
C THR A 26 0.24 -38.02 160.02
N SER A 27 -1.00 -37.53 160.15
CA SER A 27 -1.65 -36.64 159.17
C SER A 27 -1.06 -35.23 159.11
N SER A 28 -0.30 -34.79 160.12
CA SER A 28 0.38 -33.49 160.14
C SER A 28 1.88 -33.57 159.90
N LEU A 29 2.36 -34.75 159.48
CA LEU A 29 3.79 -35.06 159.36
C LEU A 29 4.48 -34.34 158.18
N ALA A 30 3.70 -33.82 157.22
CA ALA A 30 4.14 -32.99 156.10
C ALA A 30 5.45 -33.47 155.43
N ILE A 31 5.54 -34.78 155.14
CA ILE A 31 6.70 -35.39 154.48
C ILE A 31 6.82 -34.81 153.07
N ALA A 32 7.98 -34.22 152.74
CA ALA A 32 8.26 -33.77 151.40
C ALA A 32 8.36 -34.99 150.46
N ILE A 33 7.87 -34.85 149.22
CA ILE A 33 7.87 -35.97 148.27
C ILE A 33 9.30 -36.47 147.97
N SER A 34 10.32 -35.61 148.13
CA SER A 34 11.75 -35.96 148.04
C SER A 34 12.21 -37.00 149.06
N ASP A 35 11.47 -37.13 150.17
CA ASP A 35 11.82 -38.00 151.30
C ASP A 35 11.08 -39.34 151.21
N THR A 36 10.30 -39.55 150.14
CA THR A 36 9.65 -40.82 149.82
C THR A 36 10.53 -41.67 148.89
N THR A 37 10.50 -43.01 149.03
CA THR A 37 11.23 -43.94 148.16
C THR A 37 10.27 -44.78 147.32
N GLY A 38 10.71 -45.24 146.15
CA GLY A 38 9.92 -46.03 145.20
C GLY A 38 9.43 -45.24 143.98
N VAL A 39 8.60 -45.87 143.15
CA VAL A 39 8.00 -45.26 141.96
C VAL A 39 6.55 -44.94 142.25
N LEU A 40 6.12 -43.72 141.94
CA LEU A 40 4.71 -43.38 142.01
C LEU A 40 3.96 -44.09 140.88
N THR A 41 3.00 -44.92 141.26
CA THR A 41 2.17 -45.70 140.34
C THR A 41 1.15 -44.81 139.62
N THR A 42 0.64 -45.25 138.48
CA THR A 42 -0.27 -44.48 137.62
C THR A 42 -1.63 -44.16 138.26
N ASP A 43 -2.12 -45.06 139.11
CA ASP A 43 -3.33 -44.88 139.94
C ASP A 43 -3.17 -43.80 141.03
N ARG A 44 -1.93 -43.36 141.28
CA ARG A 44 -1.59 -42.29 142.22
C ARG A 44 -1.02 -41.05 141.53
N GLY A 45 -1.23 -40.92 140.21
CA GLY A 45 -0.80 -39.76 139.41
C GLY A 45 0.66 -39.80 138.95
N GLY A 46 1.39 -40.90 139.20
CA GLY A 46 2.71 -41.11 138.64
C GLY A 46 2.68 -41.73 137.24
N THR A 47 3.86 -42.03 136.68
CA THR A 47 3.96 -42.72 135.38
C THR A 47 4.12 -44.23 135.52
N GLY A 48 4.36 -44.75 136.73
CA GLY A 48 4.70 -46.16 136.94
C GLY A 48 6.04 -46.59 136.35
N LEU A 49 6.87 -45.65 135.87
CA LEU A 49 8.14 -45.89 135.18
C LEU A 49 9.31 -45.26 135.93
N THR A 50 10.48 -45.89 135.89
CA THR A 50 11.73 -45.40 136.53
C THR A 50 12.61 -44.56 135.60
N GLY A 51 12.29 -44.46 134.30
CA GLY A 51 13.06 -43.66 133.33
C GLY A 51 12.62 -43.76 131.87
N TYR A 52 13.08 -42.82 131.04
CA TYR A 52 12.82 -42.71 129.60
C TYR A 52 14.10 -42.34 128.83
N ALA A 53 14.17 -42.71 127.55
CA ALA A 53 15.23 -42.27 126.65
C ALA A 53 14.82 -40.96 125.94
N THR A 54 15.80 -40.18 125.47
CA THR A 54 15.53 -38.98 124.66
C THR A 54 14.77 -39.36 123.40
N GLY A 55 13.61 -38.74 123.18
CA GLY A 55 12.74 -39.02 122.04
C GLY A 55 11.68 -40.09 122.28
N ASP A 56 11.68 -40.76 123.44
CA ASP A 56 10.56 -41.63 123.82
C ASP A 56 9.26 -40.82 123.93
N ILE A 57 8.16 -41.39 123.44
CA ILE A 57 6.81 -40.88 123.66
C ILE A 57 6.15 -41.75 124.73
N LEU A 58 5.64 -41.12 125.79
CA LEU A 58 4.73 -41.81 126.70
C LEU A 58 3.33 -41.81 126.11
N TYR A 59 2.74 -42.99 125.99
CA TYR A 59 1.37 -43.17 125.53
C TYR A 59 0.64 -44.14 126.45
N ALA A 60 -0.68 -43.99 126.55
CA ALA A 60 -1.51 -44.96 127.23
C ALA A 60 -1.56 -46.25 126.40
N SER A 61 -0.84 -47.29 126.85
CA SER A 61 -0.93 -48.62 126.23
C SER A 61 -2.21 -49.33 126.64
N THR A 62 -2.76 -48.97 127.81
CA THR A 62 -4.08 -49.36 128.31
C THR A 62 -4.68 -48.18 129.10
N PRO A 63 -5.97 -48.20 129.48
CA PRO A 63 -6.58 -47.14 130.26
C PRO A 63 -5.91 -46.82 131.61
N THR A 64 -5.13 -47.75 132.16
CA THR A 64 -4.48 -47.61 133.48
C THR A 64 -2.96 -47.75 133.43
N THR A 65 -2.37 -47.92 132.24
CA THR A 65 -0.93 -48.13 132.07
C THR A 65 -0.37 -47.20 131.01
N LEU A 66 0.65 -46.44 131.38
CA LEU A 66 1.50 -45.72 130.43
C LEU A 66 2.67 -46.62 130.02
N ALA A 67 2.91 -46.69 128.72
CA ALA A 67 4.10 -47.33 128.14
C ALA A 67 4.93 -46.30 127.39
N LYS A 68 6.15 -46.70 127.02
CA LYS A 68 7.06 -45.89 126.21
C LYS A 68 7.08 -46.44 124.79
N LEU A 69 6.97 -45.53 123.82
CA LEU A 69 7.27 -45.80 122.42
C LEU A 69 8.58 -45.11 122.07
N PRO A 70 9.65 -45.84 121.69
CA PRO A 70 10.90 -45.23 121.26
C PRO A 70 10.73 -44.31 120.05
N VAL A 71 11.64 -43.35 119.88
CA VAL A 71 11.68 -42.51 118.68
C VAL A 71 11.83 -43.37 117.42
N GLY A 72 11.07 -43.02 116.37
CA GLY A 72 11.11 -43.73 115.09
C GLY A 72 12.44 -43.55 114.36
N LEU A 73 12.66 -44.36 113.32
CA LEU A 73 13.80 -44.18 112.40
C LEU A 73 13.58 -42.95 111.51
N SER A 74 14.66 -42.45 110.90
CA SER A 74 14.56 -41.40 109.87
C SER A 74 13.60 -41.81 108.75
N ASN A 75 12.80 -40.85 108.28
CA ASN A 75 11.75 -41.07 107.28
C ASN A 75 10.61 -41.99 107.75
N GLN A 76 10.35 -42.00 109.06
CA GLN A 76 9.11 -42.51 109.62
C GLN A 76 8.22 -41.39 110.16
N ILE A 77 6.91 -41.54 109.98
CA ILE A 77 5.87 -40.71 110.59
C ILE A 77 5.11 -41.52 111.63
N LEU A 78 4.67 -40.86 112.69
CA LEU A 78 3.79 -41.46 113.69
C LEU A 78 2.37 -41.47 113.14
N LEU A 79 1.77 -42.64 113.03
CA LEU A 79 0.38 -42.81 112.68
C LEU A 79 -0.33 -43.71 113.69
N VAL A 80 -1.66 -43.75 113.64
CA VAL A 80 -2.46 -44.66 114.47
C VAL A 80 -2.75 -45.93 113.66
N SER A 81 -2.35 -47.08 114.18
CA SER A 81 -2.69 -48.39 113.61
C SER A 81 -3.13 -49.32 114.74
N GLY A 82 -4.25 -50.02 114.57
CA GLY A 82 -4.84 -50.84 115.62
C GLY A 82 -5.26 -50.05 116.88
N GLY A 83 -5.50 -48.75 116.75
CA GLY A 83 -5.89 -47.86 117.86
C GLY A 83 -4.72 -47.37 118.73
N LEU A 84 -3.47 -47.76 118.42
CA LEU A 84 -2.28 -47.34 119.15
C LEU A 84 -1.32 -46.56 118.23
N PRO A 85 -0.49 -45.65 118.79
CA PRO A 85 0.57 -44.99 118.02
C PRO A 85 1.62 -45.99 117.52
N THR A 86 1.97 -45.92 116.24
CA THR A 86 3.04 -46.71 115.60
C THR A 86 3.77 -45.90 114.51
N TRP A 87 5.00 -46.27 114.18
CA TRP A 87 5.80 -45.62 113.14
C TRP A 87 5.62 -46.26 111.76
N ALA A 88 5.51 -45.46 110.70
CA ALA A 88 5.40 -45.92 109.29
C ALA A 88 6.28 -45.11 108.33
N SER A 89 6.73 -45.71 107.22
CA SER A 89 7.66 -45.06 106.26
C SER A 89 6.99 -43.98 105.38
N THR A 90 7.73 -42.93 105.02
CA THR A 90 7.29 -41.79 104.19
C THR A 90 7.77 -41.79 102.73
N GLY A 91 8.38 -42.88 102.22
CA GLY A 91 8.88 -42.91 100.84
C GLY A 91 7.77 -42.90 99.77
N PRO A 92 7.90 -42.16 98.64
CA PRO A 92 6.98 -42.29 97.51
C PRO A 92 7.05 -43.70 96.91
N GLY A 93 5.96 -44.16 96.30
CA GLY A 93 5.87 -45.49 95.67
C GLY A 93 6.93 -45.72 94.58
N THR A 94 7.10 -46.96 94.16
CA THR A 94 8.04 -47.35 93.10
C THR A 94 7.78 -46.59 91.79
N ALA A 95 8.84 -46.07 91.15
CA ALA A 95 8.75 -45.39 89.86
C ALA A 95 8.06 -46.26 88.79
N HIS A 96 7.19 -45.64 87.99
CA HIS A 96 6.39 -46.29 86.96
C HIS A 96 6.22 -45.37 85.74
N GLU A 97 5.83 -45.93 84.59
CA GLU A 97 5.60 -45.20 83.33
C GLU A 97 4.35 -44.32 83.40
N ILE A 98 4.29 -43.28 82.56
CA ILE A 98 3.17 -42.31 82.52
C ILE A 98 1.82 -42.96 82.13
N LEU A 99 1.84 -43.96 81.26
CA LEU A 99 0.66 -44.77 80.89
C LEU A 99 0.63 -46.08 81.70
N SER A 100 0.91 -46.01 82.99
CA SER A 100 0.80 -47.18 83.86
C SER A 100 -0.55 -47.22 84.57
N ALA A 101 -0.94 -48.38 85.07
CA ALA A 101 -2.23 -48.59 85.75
C ALA A 101 -2.36 -47.84 87.09
N GLN A 102 -1.28 -47.20 87.56
CA GLN A 102 -1.21 -46.38 88.76
C GLN A 102 -1.85 -45.01 88.55
N HIS A 103 -1.90 -44.52 87.31
CA HIS A 103 -2.49 -43.23 86.96
C HIS A 103 -3.94 -43.40 86.52
N SER A 104 -4.88 -42.78 87.23
CA SER A 104 -6.31 -42.87 86.96
C SER A 104 -6.79 -42.01 85.78
N ASP A 105 -5.97 -41.06 85.34
CA ASP A 105 -6.23 -40.14 84.24
C ASP A 105 -5.61 -40.60 82.90
N THR A 106 -5.03 -41.80 82.89
CA THR A 106 -4.42 -42.40 81.70
C THR A 106 -5.03 -43.77 81.40
N VAL A 107 -4.98 -44.15 80.13
CA VAL A 107 -5.23 -45.52 79.70
C VAL A 107 -3.89 -46.26 79.65
N ALA A 108 -3.77 -47.34 80.42
CA ALA A 108 -2.50 -48.05 80.57
C ALA A 108 -2.01 -48.67 79.24
N ALA A 109 -0.77 -48.37 78.84
CA ALA A 109 -0.15 -48.87 77.62
C ALA A 109 1.39 -48.77 77.66
N SER A 110 2.09 -49.59 76.87
CA SER A 110 3.54 -49.47 76.67
C SER A 110 3.87 -48.48 75.56
N LYS A 111 4.87 -47.60 75.75
CA LYS A 111 5.34 -46.67 74.72
C LYS A 111 6.19 -47.37 73.65
N SER A 112 6.01 -46.97 72.39
CA SER A 112 6.85 -47.34 71.24
C SER A 112 7.31 -46.09 70.48
N GLN A 113 8.35 -46.22 69.66
CA GLN A 113 8.84 -45.13 68.82
C GLN A 113 7.75 -44.68 67.83
N GLY A 114 7.55 -43.36 67.74
CA GLY A 114 6.56 -42.76 66.84
C GLY A 114 5.13 -42.69 67.38
N ASP A 115 4.89 -43.21 68.59
CA ASP A 115 3.60 -43.08 69.26
C ASP A 115 3.31 -41.62 69.64
N PHE A 116 2.02 -41.27 69.62
CA PHE A 116 1.52 -39.99 70.10
C PHE A 116 0.67 -40.19 71.35
N MET A 117 0.76 -39.25 72.29
CA MET A 117 -0.21 -39.14 73.37
C MET A 117 -1.38 -38.28 72.92
N VAL A 118 -2.58 -38.80 73.07
CA VAL A 118 -3.81 -38.13 72.66
C VAL A 118 -4.87 -38.29 73.75
N VAL A 119 -5.88 -37.44 73.73
CA VAL A 119 -7.13 -37.68 74.46
C VAL A 119 -8.17 -38.04 73.42
N LYS A 120 -8.82 -39.20 73.58
CA LYS A 120 -9.97 -39.60 72.77
C LYS A 120 -11.27 -39.48 73.57
N GLY A 121 -12.37 -40.00 73.05
CA GLY A 121 -13.69 -40.00 73.72
C GLY A 121 -13.73 -40.57 75.15
N SER A 122 -12.66 -41.23 75.62
CA SER A 122 -12.47 -41.66 77.01
C SER A 122 -12.19 -40.52 78.00
N GLY A 123 -11.74 -39.35 77.52
CA GLY A 123 -11.35 -38.20 78.37
C GLY A 123 -10.02 -38.39 79.12
N SER A 124 -9.44 -39.59 79.06
CA SER A 124 -8.13 -39.91 79.61
C SER A 124 -7.04 -39.76 78.55
N TRP A 125 -5.80 -39.52 78.99
CA TRP A 125 -4.64 -39.59 78.11
C TRP A 125 -4.43 -41.04 77.67
N GLU A 126 -4.35 -41.27 76.38
CA GLU A 126 -4.18 -42.59 75.79
C GLU A 126 -3.17 -42.57 74.63
N ARG A 127 -2.68 -43.76 74.31
CA ARG A 127 -1.68 -43.97 73.26
C ARG A 127 -2.35 -44.08 71.90
N LEU A 128 -1.99 -43.18 70.98
CA LEU A 128 -2.18 -43.38 69.55
C LEU A 128 -0.91 -44.03 68.98
N VAL A 129 -1.03 -45.30 68.59
CA VAL A 129 0.08 -46.07 68.02
C VAL A 129 0.63 -45.37 66.77
N ALA A 130 1.95 -45.43 66.57
CA ALA A 130 2.62 -44.90 65.38
C ALA A 130 1.90 -45.30 64.07
N GLY A 131 1.71 -44.31 63.19
CA GLY A 131 1.16 -44.54 61.85
C GLY A 131 2.13 -45.25 60.91
N THR A 132 1.63 -45.60 59.74
CA THR A 132 2.42 -46.10 58.59
C THR A 132 2.80 -44.96 57.65
N GLY A 133 3.77 -45.18 56.76
CA GLY A 133 4.25 -44.17 55.81
C GLY A 133 3.11 -43.63 54.94
N GLY A 134 3.05 -42.30 54.79
CA GLY A 134 2.01 -41.61 54.02
C GLY A 134 0.71 -41.34 54.80
N GLN A 135 0.67 -41.65 56.10
CA GLN A 135 -0.45 -41.26 56.95
C GLN A 135 -0.25 -39.88 57.57
N MET A 136 -1.37 -39.21 57.85
CA MET A 136 -1.42 -37.96 58.61
C MET A 136 -2.46 -38.07 59.73
N ILE A 137 -2.26 -37.33 60.82
CA ILE A 137 -3.26 -37.23 61.89
C ILE A 137 -4.30 -36.19 61.46
N ILE A 138 -5.57 -36.59 61.49
CA ILE A 138 -6.71 -35.69 61.35
C ILE A 138 -7.61 -35.79 62.57
N MET A 139 -8.38 -34.73 62.81
CA MET A 139 -9.51 -34.79 63.72
C MET A 139 -10.72 -35.29 62.93
N ASN A 140 -11.29 -36.44 63.28
CA ASN A 140 -12.51 -36.96 62.67
C ASN A 140 -13.76 -36.53 63.45
N ASP A 141 -13.88 -35.22 63.70
CA ASP A 141 -14.90 -34.56 64.53
C ASP A 141 -14.90 -34.92 66.03
N SER A 142 -14.24 -36.01 66.45
CA SER A 142 -14.19 -36.40 67.87
C SER A 142 -12.79 -36.78 68.34
N ASP A 143 -12.03 -37.55 67.56
CA ASP A 143 -10.74 -38.08 67.99
C ASP A 143 -9.62 -37.82 66.96
N PRO A 144 -8.37 -37.68 67.41
CA PRO A 144 -7.22 -37.75 66.51
C PRO A 144 -7.05 -39.18 65.98
N THR A 145 -7.07 -39.32 64.66
CA THR A 145 -6.93 -40.60 63.95
C THR A 145 -5.97 -40.48 62.78
N TRP A 146 -5.30 -41.59 62.45
CA TRP A 146 -4.49 -41.66 61.24
C TRP A 146 -5.39 -41.83 60.02
N THR A 147 -5.18 -40.99 59.00
CA THR A 147 -5.75 -41.17 57.67
C THR A 147 -4.63 -41.27 56.63
N THR A 148 -4.88 -41.97 55.52
CA THR A 148 -3.93 -42.01 54.40
C THR A 148 -4.02 -40.70 53.63
N TYR A 149 -2.90 -40.00 53.47
CA TYR A 149 -2.86 -38.79 52.64
C TYR A 149 -2.93 -39.17 51.17
N THR A 150 -4.07 -38.94 50.53
CA THR A 150 -4.31 -39.23 49.10
C THR A 150 -4.15 -37.98 48.21
N GLY A 151 -3.65 -36.88 48.77
CA GLY A 151 -3.59 -35.58 48.12
C GLY A 151 -4.86 -34.75 48.34
N SER A 152 -4.96 -33.61 47.65
CA SER A 152 -6.14 -32.73 47.69
C SER A 152 -6.88 -32.82 46.36
N SER A 153 -8.20 -33.01 46.40
CA SER A 153 -9.06 -33.05 45.21
C SER A 153 -9.32 -31.66 44.60
N SER A 154 -9.17 -30.61 45.41
CA SER A 154 -9.37 -29.21 45.02
C SER A 154 -8.36 -28.30 45.71
N ILE A 155 -7.93 -27.24 45.03
CA ILE A 155 -7.04 -26.20 45.57
C ILE A 155 -7.88 -24.93 45.76
N ILE A 156 -8.44 -24.74 46.96
CA ILE A 156 -9.33 -23.60 47.26
C ILE A 156 -8.78 -22.64 48.33
N THR A 157 -7.69 -23.01 49.01
CA THR A 157 -7.10 -22.25 50.13
C THR A 157 -5.71 -21.70 49.84
N VAL A 158 -5.14 -21.98 48.66
CA VAL A 158 -3.83 -21.45 48.28
C VAL A 158 -4.01 -20.03 47.73
N GLY A 159 -3.26 -19.07 48.25
CA GLY A 159 -3.24 -17.68 47.75
C GLY A 159 -2.53 -17.54 46.40
N THR A 160 -2.09 -16.33 46.06
CA THR A 160 -1.34 -16.07 44.82
C THR A 160 -0.04 -16.88 44.79
N ILE A 161 0.14 -17.73 43.79
CA ILE A 161 1.39 -18.43 43.52
C ILE A 161 2.32 -17.48 42.77
N VAL A 162 3.25 -16.83 43.48
CA VAL A 162 4.21 -15.88 42.89
C VAL A 162 5.44 -16.60 42.31
N THR A 163 5.85 -17.71 42.92
CA THR A 163 6.97 -18.54 42.48
C THR A 163 6.63 -20.02 42.64
N GLY A 164 7.19 -20.88 41.79
CA GLY A 164 6.95 -22.32 41.78
C GLY A 164 6.80 -22.90 40.38
N THR A 165 6.97 -24.21 40.24
CA THR A 165 6.70 -24.94 38.99
C THR A 165 5.31 -25.56 39.06
N TRP A 166 4.44 -25.25 38.11
CA TRP A 166 3.15 -25.95 37.96
C TRP A 166 3.38 -27.34 37.35
N ASN A 167 3.44 -28.37 38.18
CA ASN A 167 3.64 -29.78 37.77
C ASN A 167 2.31 -30.52 37.56
N SER A 168 1.36 -29.90 36.86
CA SER A 168 0.07 -30.52 36.53
C SER A 168 -0.19 -30.43 35.03
N THR A 169 -1.29 -31.04 34.56
CA THR A 169 -1.77 -30.86 33.21
C THR A 169 -2.03 -29.37 32.92
N PRO A 170 -2.00 -28.95 31.65
CA PRO A 170 -2.34 -27.59 31.27
C PRO A 170 -3.69 -27.14 31.83
N ILE A 171 -3.76 -25.89 32.30
CA ILE A 171 -5.01 -25.30 32.78
C ILE A 171 -5.90 -25.06 31.55
N GLY A 172 -7.12 -25.59 31.57
CA GLY A 172 -8.11 -25.38 30.50
C GLY A 172 -8.46 -23.90 30.31
N THR A 173 -8.81 -23.50 29.09
CA THR A 173 -9.14 -22.10 28.76
C THR A 173 -10.33 -21.54 29.53
N ALA A 174 -11.29 -22.40 29.91
CA ALA A 174 -12.42 -22.03 30.77
C ALA A 174 -12.00 -21.54 32.16
N TYR A 175 -10.78 -21.90 32.60
CA TYR A 175 -10.21 -21.53 33.90
C TYR A 175 -9.06 -20.53 33.77
N GLY A 176 -9.03 -19.76 32.67
CA GLY A 176 -8.03 -18.72 32.43
C GLY A 176 -6.67 -19.24 31.95
N GLY A 177 -6.52 -20.55 31.74
CA GLY A 177 -5.32 -21.13 31.14
C GLY A 177 -5.30 -21.05 29.62
N LEU A 178 -4.25 -21.60 29.00
CA LEU A 178 -4.10 -21.64 27.54
C LEU A 178 -4.56 -22.98 26.93
N GLY A 179 -5.06 -23.91 27.75
CA GLY A 179 -5.55 -25.22 27.33
C GLY A 179 -4.48 -26.24 26.92
N GLN A 180 -3.23 -25.80 26.78
CA GLN A 180 -2.06 -26.63 26.51
C GLN A 180 -0.78 -25.92 26.97
N ASN A 181 0.35 -26.62 26.93
CA ASN A 181 1.65 -25.97 27.15
C ASN A 181 1.97 -25.07 25.96
N VAL A 182 2.16 -23.78 26.21
CA VAL A 182 2.50 -22.79 25.19
C VAL A 182 3.85 -22.20 25.53
N ASN A 183 4.83 -22.41 24.66
CA ASN A 183 6.18 -21.87 24.83
C ASN A 183 6.42 -20.76 23.80
N PRO A 184 6.38 -19.47 24.19
CA PRO A 184 6.69 -18.38 23.27
C PRO A 184 8.17 -18.46 22.87
N GLY A 185 8.42 -18.94 21.64
CA GLY A 185 9.78 -19.28 21.19
C GLY A 185 10.76 -18.10 21.19
N THR A 186 10.40 -16.98 20.54
CA THR A 186 11.24 -15.78 20.41
C THR A 186 10.42 -14.51 20.58
N ILE A 187 11.09 -13.37 20.83
CA ILE A 187 10.43 -12.05 20.85
C ILE A 187 9.64 -11.86 19.54
N GLY A 188 8.39 -11.38 19.66
CA GLY A 188 7.48 -11.15 18.55
C GLY A 188 6.57 -12.33 18.20
N THR A 189 6.65 -13.49 18.88
CA THR A 189 5.60 -14.52 18.77
C THR A 189 4.24 -13.96 19.17
N ILE A 190 3.21 -14.35 18.41
CA ILE A 190 1.83 -13.97 18.65
C ILE A 190 1.05 -15.18 19.17
N LEU A 191 0.26 -14.98 20.21
CA LEU A 191 -0.68 -15.97 20.70
C LEU A 191 -1.97 -15.95 19.86
N TYR A 192 -2.45 -17.10 19.44
CA TYR A 192 -3.72 -17.22 18.71
C TYR A 192 -4.54 -18.41 19.21
N ALA A 193 -5.88 -18.30 19.11
CA ALA A 193 -6.77 -19.41 19.43
C ALA A 193 -6.61 -20.49 18.34
N ASN A 194 -6.12 -21.66 18.72
CA ASN A 194 -5.87 -22.77 17.81
C ASN A 194 -7.09 -23.69 17.69
N SER A 195 -7.93 -23.71 18.72
CA SER A 195 -9.23 -24.39 18.74
C SER A 195 -10.18 -23.67 19.71
N GLY A 196 -11.40 -24.19 19.88
CA GLY A 196 -12.33 -23.68 20.89
C GLY A 196 -11.84 -23.85 22.34
N THR A 197 -10.81 -24.67 22.59
CA THR A 197 -10.33 -25.00 23.94
C THR A 197 -8.81 -24.85 24.11
N THR A 198 -8.07 -24.44 23.08
CA THR A 198 -6.60 -24.34 23.14
C THR A 198 -6.06 -23.12 22.40
N TYR A 199 -4.99 -22.53 22.93
CA TYR A 199 -4.19 -21.48 22.30
C TYR A 199 -2.85 -22.02 21.84
N ALA A 200 -2.36 -21.55 20.70
CA ALA A 200 -1.01 -21.84 20.21
C ALA A 200 -0.28 -20.53 19.87
N THR A 201 1.00 -20.64 19.53
CA THR A 201 1.82 -19.50 19.14
C THR A 201 2.16 -19.56 17.66
N LEU A 202 2.11 -18.40 17.01
CA LEU A 202 2.70 -18.18 15.69
C LEU A 202 4.03 -17.44 15.88
N ALA A 203 5.09 -17.95 15.25
CA ALA A 203 6.40 -17.30 15.24
C ALA A 203 6.33 -15.86 14.71
N ALA A 204 7.28 -15.02 15.12
CA ALA A 204 7.38 -13.66 14.61
C ALA A 204 7.50 -13.64 13.08
N GLY A 205 6.77 -12.75 12.41
CA GLY A 205 6.91 -12.53 10.98
C GLY A 205 8.24 -11.83 10.64
N THR A 206 8.64 -11.88 9.38
CA THR A 206 9.73 -11.04 8.87
C THR A 206 9.24 -9.61 8.63
N ALA A 207 10.16 -8.63 8.61
CA ALA A 207 9.83 -7.25 8.26
C ALA A 207 9.11 -7.19 6.90
N GLY A 208 8.07 -6.34 6.79
CA GLY A 208 7.26 -6.22 5.58
C GLY A 208 6.16 -7.28 5.43
N THR A 209 5.80 -7.98 6.52
CA THR A 209 4.64 -8.89 6.54
C THR A 209 3.54 -8.37 7.46
N ILE A 210 2.30 -8.77 7.18
CA ILE A 210 1.13 -8.53 8.05
C ILE A 210 0.46 -9.86 8.42
N LEU A 211 -0.22 -9.89 9.58
CA LEU A 211 -0.93 -11.09 10.03
C LEU A 211 -2.27 -11.19 9.29
N LYS A 212 -2.47 -12.29 8.56
CA LYS A 212 -3.73 -12.59 7.88
C LYS A 212 -4.50 -13.66 8.66
N SER A 213 -5.77 -13.38 8.92
CA SER A 213 -6.72 -14.40 9.38
C SER A 213 -7.01 -15.37 8.24
N ASN A 214 -6.90 -16.67 8.52
CA ASN A 214 -7.29 -17.74 7.60
C ASN A 214 -8.67 -18.32 7.97
N GLY A 215 -9.52 -17.53 8.64
CA GLY A 215 -10.82 -17.97 9.14
C GLY A 215 -10.65 -18.97 10.29
N THR A 216 -11.02 -20.22 10.06
CA THR A 216 -10.90 -21.31 11.06
C THR A 216 -9.51 -21.93 11.14
N ALA A 217 -8.64 -21.68 10.15
CA ALA A 217 -7.26 -22.14 10.18
C ALA A 217 -6.34 -21.18 10.93
N ALA A 218 -5.17 -21.66 11.34
CA ALA A 218 -4.14 -20.84 12.00
C ALA A 218 -3.82 -19.60 11.15
N PRO A 219 -3.66 -18.41 11.77
CA PRO A 219 -3.30 -17.21 11.05
C PRO A 219 -1.89 -17.35 10.46
N SER A 220 -1.63 -16.62 9.38
CA SER A 220 -0.33 -16.68 8.68
C SER A 220 0.14 -15.29 8.31
N TRP A 221 1.46 -15.11 8.26
CA TRP A 221 2.07 -13.88 7.75
C TRP A 221 1.97 -13.84 6.22
N ILE A 222 1.53 -12.70 5.68
CA ILE A 222 1.50 -12.43 4.24
C ILE A 222 2.37 -11.21 3.95
N ALA A 223 3.18 -11.27 2.89
CA ALA A 223 4.01 -10.14 2.48
C ALA A 223 3.12 -9.00 2.01
N THR A 224 3.42 -7.77 2.43
CA THR A 224 2.67 -6.58 2.00
C THR A 224 2.71 -6.36 0.49
N SER A 225 3.76 -6.84 -0.18
CA SER A 225 3.88 -6.84 -1.64
C SER A 225 2.93 -7.79 -2.36
N SER A 226 2.36 -8.77 -1.66
CA SER A 226 1.39 -9.73 -2.22
C SER A 226 -0.06 -9.35 -1.94
N LEU A 227 -0.29 -8.22 -1.26
CA LEU A 227 -1.64 -7.69 -1.09
C LEU A 227 -2.13 -7.13 -2.43
N ALA A 228 -2.99 -7.90 -3.09
CA ALA A 228 -3.75 -7.44 -4.25
C ALA A 228 -4.86 -6.46 -3.80
N ILE A 229 -4.47 -5.29 -3.29
CA ILE A 229 -5.41 -4.21 -2.96
C ILE A 229 -6.03 -3.77 -4.29
N ALA A 230 -7.34 -3.89 -4.41
CA ALA A 230 -8.05 -3.38 -5.57
C ALA A 230 -7.84 -1.86 -5.64
N ILE A 231 -7.60 -1.31 -6.83
CA ILE A 231 -7.40 0.13 -6.98
C ILE A 231 -8.61 0.94 -6.50
N SER A 232 -9.81 0.34 -6.53
CA SER A 232 -11.05 0.90 -5.96
C SER A 232 -10.99 1.15 -4.45
N ASP A 233 -10.15 0.41 -3.73
CA ASP A 233 -10.00 0.52 -2.28
C ASP A 233 -8.93 1.55 -1.92
N THR A 234 -8.28 2.15 -2.93
CA THR A 234 -7.34 3.25 -2.75
C THR A 234 -8.08 4.59 -2.89
N THR A 235 -7.74 5.57 -2.04
CA THR A 235 -8.27 6.93 -2.10
C THR A 235 -7.17 7.91 -2.50
N GLY A 236 -7.56 9.07 -3.02
CA GLY A 236 -6.64 10.11 -3.46
C GLY A 236 -6.32 10.08 -4.96
N VAL A 237 -5.26 10.78 -5.36
CA VAL A 237 -4.87 10.94 -6.76
C VAL A 237 -3.59 10.15 -7.01
N LEU A 238 -3.58 9.34 -8.06
CA LEU A 238 -2.37 8.64 -8.50
C LEU A 238 -1.41 9.65 -9.16
N THR A 239 -0.20 9.77 -8.62
CA THR A 239 0.84 10.65 -9.16
C THR A 239 1.41 10.10 -10.47
N THR A 240 2.04 10.98 -11.26
CA THR A 240 2.64 10.63 -12.55
C THR A 240 3.73 9.57 -12.43
N ASP A 241 4.52 9.60 -11.36
CA ASP A 241 5.58 8.59 -11.09
C ASP A 241 5.05 7.17 -10.90
N ARG A 242 3.73 7.04 -10.68
CA ARG A 242 3.04 5.76 -10.52
C ARG A 242 2.06 5.46 -11.66
N GLY A 243 2.19 6.17 -12.79
CA GLY A 243 1.35 5.99 -13.98
C GLY A 243 -0.01 6.69 -13.93
N GLY A 244 -0.25 7.54 -12.92
CA GLY A 244 -1.44 8.38 -12.85
C GLY A 244 -1.26 9.72 -13.58
N THR A 245 -2.28 10.58 -13.52
CA THR A 245 -2.22 11.92 -14.14
C THR A 245 -1.85 13.03 -13.17
N GLY A 246 -1.88 12.77 -11.85
CA GLY A 246 -1.69 13.81 -10.84
C GLY A 246 -2.89 14.75 -10.65
N PHE A 247 -4.03 14.51 -11.30
CA PHE A 247 -5.24 15.33 -11.18
C PHE A 247 -6.44 14.56 -10.62
N SER A 248 -7.21 15.17 -9.72
CA SER A 248 -8.48 14.64 -9.20
C SER A 248 -9.70 15.00 -10.04
N SER A 249 -9.59 15.99 -10.95
CA SER A 249 -10.71 16.48 -11.77
C SER A 249 -10.26 17.16 -13.07
N TYR A 250 -11.19 17.20 -14.02
CA TYR A 250 -11.03 17.83 -15.34
C TYR A 250 -12.25 18.68 -15.66
N THR A 251 -12.02 19.72 -16.44
CA THR A 251 -13.09 20.47 -17.09
C THR A 251 -13.30 19.91 -18.49
N THR A 252 -14.53 19.95 -19.00
CA THR A 252 -14.82 19.57 -20.38
C THR A 252 -13.93 20.34 -21.35
N GLY A 253 -13.19 19.61 -22.19
CA GLY A 253 -12.28 20.18 -23.17
C GLY A 253 -10.83 20.40 -22.68
N ASP A 254 -10.51 20.08 -21.41
CA ASP A 254 -9.11 20.01 -20.96
C ASP A 254 -8.32 18.99 -21.81
N ILE A 255 -7.14 19.39 -22.26
CA ILE A 255 -6.13 18.52 -22.89
C ILE A 255 -5.00 18.30 -21.88
N LEU A 256 -4.65 17.05 -21.61
CA LEU A 256 -3.46 16.71 -20.85
C LEU A 256 -2.27 16.60 -21.80
N PHE A 257 -1.20 17.32 -21.51
CA PHE A 257 0.05 17.23 -22.26
C PHE A 257 1.24 17.13 -21.30
N ALA A 258 2.33 16.52 -21.75
CA ALA A 258 3.55 16.44 -20.97
C ALA A 258 4.30 17.78 -20.98
N SER A 259 4.70 18.24 -19.80
CA SER A 259 5.60 19.38 -19.60
C SER A 259 6.69 18.95 -18.62
N GLY A 260 7.87 18.64 -19.16
CA GLY A 260 8.92 17.95 -18.40
C GLY A 260 8.51 16.54 -17.99
N SER A 261 8.59 16.22 -16.70
CA SER A 261 8.20 14.92 -16.12
C SER A 261 6.76 14.87 -15.59
N ALA A 262 5.99 15.95 -15.76
CA ALA A 262 4.62 16.06 -15.27
C ALA A 262 3.62 16.19 -16.44
N LEU A 263 2.37 15.79 -16.20
CA LEU A 263 1.25 16.19 -17.06
C LEU A 263 0.70 17.53 -16.59
N VAL A 264 0.38 18.40 -17.54
CA VAL A 264 -0.25 19.70 -17.32
C VAL A 264 -1.57 19.75 -18.07
N LYS A 265 -2.55 20.46 -17.52
CA LYS A 265 -3.85 20.70 -18.18
C LYS A 265 -3.75 21.96 -19.05
N LEU A 266 -4.07 21.83 -20.33
CA LEU A 266 -4.38 22.92 -21.23
C LEU A 266 -5.91 23.01 -21.36
N PRO A 267 -6.57 24.02 -20.77
CA PRO A 267 -8.03 24.20 -20.93
C PRO A 267 -8.41 24.39 -22.40
N ILE A 268 -9.67 24.18 -22.73
CA ILE A 268 -10.15 24.42 -24.09
C ILE A 268 -9.94 25.87 -24.52
N GLY A 269 -9.50 26.06 -25.77
CA GLY A 269 -9.32 27.37 -26.37
C GLY A 269 -10.66 28.08 -26.60
N SER A 270 -10.58 29.38 -26.83
CA SER A 270 -11.70 30.19 -27.33
C SER A 270 -11.99 29.88 -28.79
N GLY A 271 -13.21 30.19 -29.24
CA GLY A 271 -13.59 30.04 -30.65
C GLY A 271 -12.63 30.81 -31.58
N GLY A 272 -12.21 30.16 -32.67
CA GLY A 272 -11.23 30.72 -33.62
C GLY A 272 -9.76 30.49 -33.23
N GLN A 273 -9.48 29.83 -32.10
CA GLN A 273 -8.13 29.38 -31.79
C GLN A 273 -7.84 28.00 -32.39
N VAL A 274 -6.60 27.79 -32.80
CA VAL A 274 -6.05 26.48 -33.21
C VAL A 274 -4.93 26.09 -32.26
N LEU A 275 -4.75 24.79 -32.09
CA LEU A 275 -3.66 24.27 -31.28
C LEU A 275 -2.37 24.34 -32.10
N ASN A 276 -1.40 25.10 -31.62
CA ASN A 276 -0.07 25.22 -32.19
C ASN A 276 0.96 24.69 -31.18
N VAL A 277 2.11 24.24 -31.68
CA VAL A 277 3.27 23.94 -30.84
C VAL A 277 4.26 25.09 -31.00
N ALA A 278 4.47 25.85 -29.92
CA ALA A 278 5.52 26.85 -29.85
C ALA A 278 6.26 26.70 -28.51
N ASP A 279 7.57 26.95 -28.55
CA ASP A 279 8.52 26.66 -27.47
C ASP A 279 8.48 25.19 -26.97
N GLY A 280 8.13 24.27 -27.86
CA GLY A 280 8.10 22.83 -27.59
C GLY A 280 6.89 22.32 -26.81
N ILE A 281 5.88 23.17 -26.54
CA ILE A 281 4.65 22.79 -25.85
C ILE A 281 3.39 23.15 -26.65
N PRO A 282 2.28 22.41 -26.51
CA PRO A 282 0.99 22.78 -27.07
C PRO A 282 0.47 24.08 -26.43
N GLN A 283 0.06 25.03 -27.28
CA GLN A 283 -0.57 26.29 -26.88
C GLN A 283 -1.65 26.70 -27.87
N TRP A 284 -2.67 27.40 -27.39
CA TRP A 284 -3.70 27.97 -28.26
C TRP A 284 -3.19 29.26 -28.89
N VAL A 285 -3.26 29.33 -30.22
CA VAL A 285 -3.02 30.56 -30.97
C VAL A 285 -4.29 30.95 -31.71
N THR A 286 -4.51 32.25 -31.91
CA THR A 286 -5.55 32.71 -32.82
C THR A 286 -5.20 32.18 -34.21
N ALA A 287 -6.13 31.46 -34.82
CA ALA A 287 -5.92 30.93 -36.15
C ALA A 287 -5.82 32.10 -37.14
N ASP A 288 -4.75 32.14 -37.93
CA ASP A 288 -4.64 33.03 -39.10
C ASP A 288 -5.43 32.43 -40.28
N VAL A 289 -6.58 31.85 -39.97
CA VAL A 289 -7.52 31.37 -40.96
C VAL A 289 -8.35 32.61 -41.29
N ALA A 290 -8.34 33.02 -42.55
CA ALA A 290 -9.29 34.00 -43.06
C ALA A 290 -10.71 33.47 -42.81
N THR A 291 -11.26 33.78 -41.63
CA THR A 291 -12.57 33.29 -41.17
C THR A 291 -13.72 33.98 -41.88
N SER A 292 -13.41 34.95 -42.74
CA SER A 292 -14.29 35.57 -43.71
C SER A 292 -13.75 35.31 -45.12
N SER A 293 -14.63 34.96 -46.06
CA SER A 293 -14.33 34.98 -47.49
C SER A 293 -13.70 36.33 -47.87
N HIS A 294 -12.56 36.32 -48.56
CA HIS A 294 -11.88 37.50 -49.09
C HIS A 294 -11.59 37.34 -50.59
N ASP A 295 -11.34 38.46 -51.28
CA ASP A 295 -11.10 38.48 -52.72
C ASP A 295 -9.69 38.00 -53.10
N LEU A 296 -9.52 37.49 -54.33
CA LEU A 296 -8.23 37.00 -54.83
C LEU A 296 -7.10 38.06 -54.77
N LEU A 297 -7.45 39.32 -55.02
CA LEU A 297 -6.54 40.46 -54.90
C LEU A 297 -6.82 41.25 -53.62
N SER A 298 -6.50 40.64 -52.47
CA SER A 298 -6.64 41.25 -51.15
C SER A 298 -5.29 41.37 -50.45
N SER A 299 -5.24 42.18 -49.38
CA SER A 299 -4.05 42.29 -48.53
C SER A 299 -3.77 41.05 -47.67
N THR A 300 -4.69 40.07 -47.65
CA THR A 300 -4.45 38.76 -47.02
C THR A 300 -3.50 37.89 -47.84
N HIS A 301 -3.38 38.13 -49.15
CA HIS A 301 -2.44 37.45 -50.03
C HIS A 301 -1.17 38.30 -50.19
N LEU A 302 -0.04 37.80 -49.67
CA LEU A 302 1.24 38.53 -49.72
C LEU A 302 1.85 38.60 -51.14
N ASP A 303 1.37 37.76 -52.05
CA ASP A 303 1.79 37.66 -53.45
C ASP A 303 0.86 38.42 -54.42
N ALA A 304 -0.16 39.10 -53.90
CA ALA A 304 -1.11 39.87 -54.69
C ALA A 304 -1.05 41.38 -54.35
N SER A 305 -1.19 42.23 -55.36
CA SER A 305 -1.43 43.65 -55.15
C SER A 305 -2.95 43.89 -55.00
N PRO A 306 -3.44 44.41 -53.86
CA PRO A 306 -4.87 44.55 -53.63
C PRO A 306 -5.58 45.39 -54.69
N SER A 307 -6.68 44.88 -55.26
CA SER A 307 -7.47 45.60 -56.26
C SER A 307 -8.86 45.00 -56.44
N ALA A 308 -9.88 45.84 -56.64
CA ALA A 308 -11.23 45.36 -56.94
C ALA A 308 -11.33 44.81 -58.37
N VAL A 309 -11.99 43.66 -58.55
CA VAL A 309 -12.29 43.11 -59.87
C VAL A 309 -13.36 43.95 -60.56
N VAL A 310 -13.15 44.28 -61.84
CA VAL A 310 -14.19 44.86 -62.71
C VAL A 310 -14.36 44.00 -63.95
N ARG A 311 -15.50 44.14 -64.64
CA ARG A 311 -15.79 43.39 -65.87
C ARG A 311 -14.67 43.59 -66.92
N GLY A 312 -14.19 42.48 -67.48
CA GLY A 312 -13.12 42.48 -68.49
C GLY A 312 -11.71 42.63 -67.92
N SER A 313 -11.53 42.62 -66.60
CA SER A 313 -10.20 42.59 -65.99
C SER A 313 -9.47 41.30 -66.32
N LEU A 314 -8.15 41.41 -66.45
CA LEU A 314 -7.23 40.29 -66.48
C LEU A 314 -6.38 40.33 -65.19
N ILE A 315 -6.00 39.15 -64.69
CA ILE A 315 -5.04 39.03 -63.59
C ILE A 315 -3.71 38.61 -64.20
N THR A 316 -2.67 39.40 -63.96
CA THR A 316 -1.36 39.28 -64.59
C THR A 316 -0.28 39.45 -63.53
N GLY A 317 0.82 38.70 -63.62
CA GLY A 317 2.01 38.98 -62.82
C GLY A 317 2.76 40.16 -63.46
N GLN A 318 2.80 41.29 -62.79
CA GLN A 318 3.39 42.53 -63.33
C GLN A 318 4.45 43.09 -62.36
N GLY A 319 5.34 43.93 -62.88
CA GLY A 319 6.38 44.61 -62.12
C GLY A 319 7.64 43.77 -61.90
N SER A 320 8.68 44.40 -61.35
CA SER A 320 10.00 43.78 -61.19
C SER A 320 10.04 42.63 -60.18
N SER A 321 9.25 42.72 -59.11
CA SER A 321 8.87 41.58 -58.27
C SER A 321 7.45 41.19 -58.63
N ALA A 322 7.29 40.23 -59.54
CA ALA A 322 5.98 39.88 -60.09
C ALA A 322 4.98 39.57 -58.96
N GLN A 323 3.99 40.45 -58.81
CA GLN A 323 2.82 40.22 -57.97
C GLN A 323 1.58 40.06 -58.85
N TRP A 324 0.65 39.22 -58.41
CA TRP A 324 -0.64 39.11 -59.07
C TRP A 324 -1.36 40.46 -58.99
N THR A 325 -1.51 41.09 -60.14
CA THR A 325 -2.03 42.46 -60.28
C THR A 325 -3.13 42.47 -61.31
N ARG A 326 -4.15 43.30 -61.07
CA ARG A 326 -5.22 43.52 -62.04
C ARG A 326 -4.73 44.39 -63.19
N LEU A 327 -4.73 43.85 -64.40
CA LEU A 327 -4.68 44.62 -65.64
C LEU A 327 -6.12 44.94 -66.08
N GLY A 328 -6.46 46.23 -66.10
CA GLY A 328 -7.78 46.70 -66.52
C GLY A 328 -8.11 46.34 -67.98
N LEU A 329 -9.39 46.37 -68.33
CA LEU A 329 -9.83 46.18 -69.71
C LEU A 329 -9.24 47.29 -70.60
N GLY A 330 -8.61 46.90 -71.71
CA GLY A 330 -8.11 47.82 -72.72
C GLY A 330 -9.23 48.60 -73.42
N THR A 331 -8.89 49.72 -74.05
CA THR A 331 -9.83 50.46 -74.89
C THR A 331 -9.99 49.80 -76.26
N SER A 332 -11.08 50.13 -76.96
CA SER A 332 -11.34 49.59 -78.30
C SER A 332 -10.18 49.88 -79.26
N GLY A 333 -9.75 48.88 -80.02
CA GLY A 333 -8.64 48.98 -80.96
C GLY A 333 -7.25 48.70 -80.34
N GLN A 334 -7.19 48.28 -79.07
CA GLN A 334 -5.96 47.81 -78.46
C GLN A 334 -5.78 46.28 -78.58
N LEU A 335 -4.54 45.83 -78.71
CA LEU A 335 -4.13 44.44 -78.63
C LEU A 335 -3.34 44.21 -77.33
N LEU A 336 -3.49 43.03 -76.75
CA LEU A 336 -2.67 42.61 -75.62
C LEU A 336 -1.31 42.19 -76.16
N THR A 337 -0.25 42.80 -75.66
CA THR A 337 1.12 42.58 -76.13
C THR A 337 2.05 42.52 -74.92
N SER A 338 3.28 42.05 -75.15
CA SER A 338 4.35 42.20 -74.17
C SER A 338 5.27 43.34 -74.60
N ASP A 339 5.70 44.17 -73.66
CA ASP A 339 6.77 45.15 -73.89
C ASP A 339 8.17 44.60 -73.54
N GLY A 340 8.26 43.31 -73.22
CA GLY A 340 9.46 42.63 -72.76
C GLY A 340 9.62 42.57 -71.23
N THR A 341 8.81 43.31 -70.47
CA THR A 341 8.76 43.23 -69.00
C THR A 341 7.37 42.78 -68.54
N ASP A 342 6.34 43.50 -68.98
CA ASP A 342 4.96 43.35 -68.53
C ASP A 342 4.03 43.05 -69.72
N VAL A 343 2.83 42.58 -69.39
CA VAL A 343 1.73 42.47 -70.35
C VAL A 343 0.99 43.80 -70.41
N ILE A 344 0.92 44.42 -71.58
CA ILE A 344 0.33 45.75 -71.77
C ILE A 344 -0.66 45.79 -72.95
N TRP A 345 -1.60 46.72 -72.88
CA TRP A 345 -2.48 47.04 -74.00
C TRP A 345 -1.80 48.06 -74.92
N GLN A 346 -1.63 47.71 -76.19
CA GLN A 346 -1.05 48.59 -77.21
C GLN A 346 -2.06 48.91 -78.32
N THR A 347 -2.10 50.17 -78.75
CA THR A 347 -2.97 50.62 -79.85
C THR A 347 -2.54 49.98 -81.17
N TYR A 348 -3.45 49.28 -81.85
CA TYR A 348 -3.17 48.70 -83.15
C TYR A 348 -3.35 49.74 -84.26
N THR A 349 -2.26 50.10 -84.95
CA THR A 349 -2.26 51.10 -86.04
C THR A 349 -2.20 50.48 -87.44
N GLY A 350 -2.32 49.16 -87.54
CA GLY A 350 -2.17 48.41 -88.80
C GLY A 350 -0.73 47.92 -89.04
N SER A 351 -0.51 47.23 -90.17
CA SER A 351 0.80 46.71 -90.57
C SER A 351 1.37 47.52 -91.74
N THR A 352 2.65 47.89 -91.70
CA THR A 352 3.34 48.62 -92.78
C THR A 352 4.04 47.69 -93.77
N SER A 353 4.19 46.40 -93.45
CA SER A 353 4.82 45.40 -94.30
C SER A 353 4.24 44.02 -94.01
N ILE A 354 4.22 43.17 -95.04
CA ILE A 354 3.77 41.78 -94.95
C ILE A 354 5.00 40.90 -95.15
N ILE A 355 5.59 40.38 -94.08
CA ILE A 355 6.84 39.59 -94.12
C ILE A 355 6.69 38.15 -93.61
N THR A 356 5.58 37.84 -92.92
CA THR A 356 5.33 36.53 -92.29
C THR A 356 4.10 35.81 -92.84
N LEU A 357 3.41 36.40 -93.82
CA LEU A 357 2.25 35.75 -94.42
C LEU A 357 2.69 34.61 -95.33
N GLY A 358 2.05 33.45 -95.21
CA GLY A 358 2.26 32.30 -96.10
C GLY A 358 1.60 32.47 -97.46
N THR A 359 1.55 31.39 -98.25
CA THR A 359 0.91 31.36 -99.58
C THR A 359 -0.60 31.65 -99.48
N ILE A 360 -1.07 32.66 -100.22
CA ILE A 360 -2.51 32.92 -100.39
C ILE A 360 -3.05 31.98 -101.47
N SER A 361 -3.60 30.83 -101.05
CA SER A 361 -4.13 29.82 -101.99
C SER A 361 -5.59 30.03 -102.37
N THR A 362 -6.34 30.77 -101.55
CA THR A 362 -7.76 31.08 -101.74
C THR A 362 -8.07 32.49 -101.23
N GLY A 363 -9.01 33.18 -101.86
CA GLY A 363 -9.50 34.50 -101.45
C GLY A 363 -9.36 35.55 -102.55
N THR A 364 -10.17 36.61 -102.46
CA THR A 364 -10.08 37.76 -103.37
C THR A 364 -9.04 38.72 -102.85
N TRP A 365 -8.01 39.03 -103.65
CA TRP A 365 -7.13 40.16 -103.35
C TRP A 365 -7.94 41.46 -103.46
N GLN A 366 -8.19 42.12 -102.32
CA GLN A 366 -8.98 43.36 -102.25
C GLN A 366 -8.12 44.63 -102.23
N ALA A 367 -6.79 44.52 -102.35
CA ALA A 367 -5.92 45.69 -102.42
C ALA A 367 -5.77 46.19 -103.87
N SER A 368 -4.98 47.25 -104.05
CA SER A 368 -4.65 47.79 -105.37
C SER A 368 -3.88 46.78 -106.25
N THR A 369 -3.85 47.04 -107.56
CA THR A 369 -3.09 46.25 -108.54
C THR A 369 -1.64 46.11 -108.10
N ILE A 370 -1.10 44.89 -108.13
CA ILE A 370 0.31 44.65 -107.85
C ILE A 370 1.13 45.17 -109.04
N GLY A 371 1.99 46.15 -108.79
CA GLY A 371 2.89 46.71 -109.80
C GLY A 371 3.87 45.69 -110.34
N VAL A 372 4.32 45.87 -111.57
CA VAL A 372 5.29 44.98 -112.23
C VAL A 372 6.60 44.84 -111.48
N GLN A 373 7.04 45.87 -110.75
CA GLN A 373 8.25 45.81 -109.93
C GLN A 373 8.15 44.81 -108.76
N TRP A 374 6.93 44.39 -108.42
CA TRP A 374 6.64 43.43 -107.36
C TRP A 374 6.16 42.08 -107.92
N GLY A 375 6.45 41.80 -109.20
CA GLY A 375 6.09 40.55 -109.88
C GLY A 375 4.62 40.48 -110.34
N GLY A 376 3.84 41.54 -110.15
CA GLY A 376 2.48 41.63 -110.71
C GLY A 376 2.47 41.94 -112.20
N THR A 377 1.28 41.94 -112.83
CA THR A 377 1.14 42.33 -114.25
C THR A 377 1.06 43.84 -114.46
N GLY A 378 0.83 44.61 -113.38
CA GLY A 378 0.52 46.04 -113.43
C GLY A 378 -0.84 46.37 -114.05
N ALA A 379 -1.64 45.38 -114.46
CA ALA A 379 -2.96 45.57 -115.07
C ALA A 379 -4.05 44.81 -114.30
N GLN A 380 -5.26 45.35 -114.26
CA GLN A 380 -6.43 44.69 -113.65
C GLN A 380 -7.03 43.59 -114.54
N SER A 381 -6.82 43.70 -115.86
CA SER A 381 -7.22 42.68 -116.83
C SER A 381 -6.30 42.74 -118.05
N ILE A 382 -6.02 41.58 -118.64
CA ILE A 382 -5.29 41.46 -119.91
C ILE A 382 -5.93 40.33 -120.72
N THR A 383 -6.10 40.54 -122.03
CA THR A 383 -6.66 39.56 -122.97
C THR A 383 -5.69 39.34 -124.13
N GLY A 384 -5.56 38.10 -124.60
CA GLY A 384 -4.75 37.74 -125.76
C GLY A 384 -3.26 37.55 -125.45
N MET A 385 -2.43 37.60 -126.49
CA MET A 385 -0.96 37.56 -126.33
C MET A 385 -0.46 38.89 -125.75
N VAL A 386 0.44 38.80 -124.78
CA VAL A 386 0.94 39.96 -124.02
C VAL A 386 2.38 40.28 -124.39
N LYS A 387 2.73 41.56 -124.28
CA LYS A 387 4.11 42.05 -124.40
C LYS A 387 4.48 42.89 -123.17
N GLY A 388 5.72 42.69 -122.71
CA GLY A 388 6.36 43.64 -121.82
C GLY A 388 6.74 44.90 -122.60
N ASN A 389 6.51 46.07 -122.02
CA ASN A 389 6.92 47.37 -122.59
C ASN A 389 8.10 48.01 -121.82
N GLY A 390 8.66 47.27 -120.85
CA GLY A 390 9.80 47.67 -120.03
C GLY A 390 9.59 48.88 -119.09
N THR A 391 8.43 49.55 -119.16
CA THR A 391 8.23 50.89 -118.57
C THR A 391 6.88 51.04 -117.85
N GLY A 392 6.00 50.02 -117.91
CA GLY A 392 4.70 50.05 -117.25
C GLY A 392 3.97 48.70 -117.27
N ALA A 393 2.64 48.76 -117.13
CA ALA A 393 1.78 47.58 -117.18
C ALA A 393 1.99 46.78 -118.47
N MET A 394 1.93 45.45 -118.38
CA MET A 394 1.94 44.60 -119.57
C MET A 394 0.76 44.94 -120.48
N THR A 395 0.97 44.99 -121.79
CA THR A 395 -0.06 45.32 -122.78
C THR A 395 -0.29 44.17 -123.74
N GLY A 396 -1.48 44.10 -124.34
CA GLY A 396 -1.75 43.18 -125.43
C GLY A 396 -0.97 43.57 -126.70
N ILE A 397 -0.59 42.58 -127.50
CA ILE A 397 -0.07 42.82 -128.85
C ILE A 397 -1.22 43.29 -129.75
N THR A 398 -1.02 44.41 -130.45
CA THR A 398 -2.02 45.00 -131.35
C THR A 398 -1.65 44.69 -132.81
N SER A 399 -2.25 43.64 -133.38
CA SER A 399 -2.23 43.39 -134.82
C SER A 399 -3.65 43.16 -135.33
N SER A 400 -3.84 43.26 -136.65
CA SER A 400 -5.11 42.93 -137.28
C SER A 400 -5.39 41.44 -137.18
N GLN A 401 -6.67 41.08 -137.06
CA GLN A 401 -7.09 39.68 -137.04
C GLN A 401 -6.65 38.95 -138.32
N ASN A 402 -6.25 37.68 -138.20
CA ASN A 402 -5.74 36.81 -139.27
C ASN A 402 -4.40 37.22 -139.89
N TYR A 403 -3.70 38.21 -139.31
CA TYR A 403 -2.37 38.57 -139.76
C TYR A 403 -1.34 37.62 -139.16
N VAL A 404 -0.25 37.38 -139.89
CA VAL A 404 0.88 36.59 -139.40
C VAL A 404 1.64 37.44 -138.38
N ALA A 405 1.82 36.92 -137.17
CA ALA A 405 2.63 37.58 -136.15
C ALA A 405 4.12 37.41 -136.45
N TYR A 406 4.90 38.49 -136.27
CA TYR A 406 6.35 38.46 -136.44
C TYR A 406 7.03 39.44 -135.47
N TRP A 407 8.33 39.25 -135.25
CA TRP A 407 9.15 40.19 -134.48
C TRP A 407 9.50 41.40 -135.36
N SER A 408 8.97 42.58 -135.03
CA SER A 408 9.33 43.83 -135.73
C SER A 408 10.70 44.33 -135.31
N ASP A 409 11.10 44.01 -134.07
CA ASP A 409 12.45 44.21 -133.54
C ASP A 409 12.73 43.12 -132.48
N ALA A 410 13.88 43.18 -131.81
CA ALA A 410 14.29 42.16 -130.83
C ALA A 410 13.31 41.99 -129.64
N ASN A 411 12.44 42.97 -129.39
CA ASN A 411 11.58 43.03 -128.21
C ASN A 411 10.10 43.29 -128.52
N THR A 412 9.74 43.56 -129.78
CA THR A 412 8.37 43.88 -130.18
C THR A 412 7.81 42.86 -131.16
N ILE A 413 6.66 42.30 -130.83
CA ILE A 413 5.85 41.51 -131.77
C ILE A 413 4.86 42.45 -132.47
N ALA A 414 4.83 42.37 -133.79
CA ALA A 414 3.88 43.02 -134.68
C ALA A 414 3.16 41.96 -135.53
N GLY A 415 2.30 42.38 -136.48
CA GLY A 415 1.79 41.45 -137.47
C GLY A 415 1.64 42.07 -138.85
N GLU A 416 1.65 41.20 -139.85
CA GLU A 416 1.61 41.54 -141.27
C GLU A 416 0.57 40.69 -141.99
N GLN A 417 -0.09 41.25 -143.01
CA GLN A 417 -1.19 40.56 -143.70
C GLN A 417 -0.72 39.32 -144.47
N TYR A 418 0.40 39.45 -145.16
CA TYR A 418 1.06 38.38 -145.91
C TYR A 418 2.51 38.36 -145.50
N LEU A 419 3.07 37.16 -145.30
CA LEU A 419 4.46 37.00 -144.91
C LEU A 419 5.36 37.67 -145.96
N SER A 420 6.21 38.60 -145.53
CA SER A 420 7.16 39.27 -146.42
C SER A 420 8.05 38.26 -147.16
N THR A 421 8.40 38.58 -148.41
CA THR A 421 9.36 37.78 -149.19
C THR A 421 10.72 37.62 -148.51
N THR A 422 11.17 38.66 -147.79
CA THR A 422 12.40 38.57 -146.96
C THR A 422 12.30 37.59 -145.80
N ARG A 423 11.08 37.20 -145.40
CA ARG A 423 10.81 36.19 -144.37
C ARG A 423 10.34 34.86 -144.98
N GLY A 424 10.60 34.64 -146.27
CA GLY A 424 10.25 33.40 -146.97
C GLY A 424 8.79 33.29 -147.42
N GLY A 425 8.02 34.38 -147.32
CA GLY A 425 6.67 34.44 -147.88
C GLY A 425 6.65 34.86 -149.35
N LEU A 426 5.47 35.03 -149.90
CA LEU A 426 5.28 35.51 -151.29
C LEU A 426 5.09 37.02 -151.38
N GLY A 427 4.97 37.72 -150.24
CA GLY A 427 4.83 39.18 -150.16
C GLY A 427 3.47 39.74 -150.62
N ALA A 428 2.60 38.91 -151.18
CA ALA A 428 1.25 39.25 -151.62
C ALA A 428 0.32 38.03 -151.48
N ASN A 429 -0.98 38.23 -151.74
CA ASN A 429 -1.92 37.13 -151.87
C ASN A 429 -1.72 36.42 -153.22
N VAL A 430 -1.00 35.31 -153.21
CA VAL A 430 -0.79 34.46 -154.40
C VAL A 430 -1.45 33.10 -154.13
N THR A 431 -2.75 33.13 -153.89
CA THR A 431 -3.55 31.90 -153.72
C THR A 431 -3.70 31.23 -155.08
N ALA A 432 -3.26 29.97 -155.18
CA ALA A 432 -3.33 29.23 -156.43
C ALA A 432 -4.77 29.14 -156.95
N LEU A 433 -4.97 29.49 -158.22
CA LEU A 433 -6.27 29.47 -158.89
C LEU A 433 -6.58 28.09 -159.50
N GLY A 434 -5.57 27.23 -159.67
CA GLY A 434 -5.74 25.86 -160.20
C GLY A 434 -4.52 24.96 -160.02
N ALA A 435 -4.69 23.66 -160.27
CA ALA A 435 -3.60 22.69 -160.15
C ALA A 435 -2.58 22.82 -161.29
N GLY A 436 -1.29 22.69 -160.96
CA GLY A 436 -0.19 22.81 -161.91
C GLY A 436 0.26 24.25 -162.19
N GLU A 437 -0.27 25.23 -161.46
CA GLU A 437 0.12 26.63 -161.57
C GLU A 437 1.60 26.83 -161.19
N LEU A 438 2.33 27.56 -162.02
CA LEU A 438 3.73 27.89 -161.76
C LEU A 438 3.80 29.26 -161.10
N LEU A 439 4.33 29.28 -159.87
CA LEU A 439 4.71 30.51 -159.20
C LEU A 439 5.98 31.05 -159.85
N TYR A 440 5.94 32.32 -160.25
CA TYR A 440 7.09 33.00 -160.82
C TYR A 440 7.24 34.38 -160.20
N SER A 441 8.49 34.83 -160.09
CA SER A 441 8.77 36.18 -159.61
C SER A 441 8.40 37.19 -160.70
N THR A 442 7.53 38.14 -160.39
CA THR A 442 7.24 39.28 -161.26
C THR A 442 8.19 40.45 -160.99
N ALA A 443 8.79 40.50 -159.80
CA ALA A 443 9.88 41.40 -159.43
C ALA A 443 10.73 40.78 -158.31
N THR A 444 11.84 41.42 -157.94
CA THR A 444 12.76 40.95 -156.89
C THR A 444 12.07 40.58 -155.58
N ASN A 445 10.97 41.27 -155.24
CA ASN A 445 10.23 41.09 -154.00
C ASN A 445 8.74 40.77 -154.21
N ALA A 446 8.33 40.38 -155.42
CA ALA A 446 6.94 40.09 -155.75
C ALA A 446 6.85 38.80 -156.57
N TYR A 447 5.92 37.94 -156.17
CA TYR A 447 5.58 36.72 -156.88
C TYR A 447 4.16 36.83 -157.40
N ASP A 448 3.94 36.22 -158.55
CA ASP A 448 2.62 35.98 -159.11
C ASP A 448 2.56 34.55 -159.62
N SER A 449 1.39 34.11 -160.06
CA SER A 449 1.18 32.76 -160.53
C SER A 449 0.70 32.74 -161.98
N LEU A 450 1.23 31.81 -162.78
CA LEU A 450 0.84 31.62 -164.18
C LEU A 450 0.13 30.28 -164.33
N ALA A 451 -1.13 30.33 -164.75
CA ALA A 451 -1.95 29.14 -165.00
C ALA A 451 -1.36 28.26 -166.12
N ALA A 452 -1.39 26.94 -165.94
CA ALA A 452 -0.87 25.98 -166.92
C ALA A 452 -1.73 25.99 -168.21
N GLY A 453 -1.08 26.11 -169.37
CA GLY A 453 -1.76 26.06 -170.67
C GLY A 453 -2.31 24.66 -170.97
N THR A 454 -3.54 24.57 -171.50
CA THR A 454 -4.17 23.31 -171.91
C THR A 454 -3.54 22.78 -173.21
N ALA A 455 -3.21 21.49 -173.25
CA ALA A 455 -2.64 20.82 -174.43
C ALA A 455 -3.59 20.83 -175.64
#